data_AF-A0A099KCZ3-F1
#
_entry.id   AF-A0A099KCZ3-F1
#
_cell.length_a   1.000
_cell.length_b   1.000
_cell.length_c   1.000
_cell.angle_alpha   90.00
_cell.angle_beta   90.00
_cell.angle_gamma   90.00
#
_symmetry.space_group_name_H-M   'P 1'
#
loop_
_entity.id
_entity.type
_entity.pdbx_description
1 polymer ?
#
loop_
_entity_poly.entity_id
_entity_poly.type
_entity_poly.pdbx_seq_one_letter_code
_entity_poly.pdbx_strand_id
1 'polypeptide(L)'
;MWYDFLNIIQVHYGGDTVQLSAVNSSDADGDTLKYLWKQTKGPRVILSNEKSATPTFKAPAVSEMKTLTFDLDVSDGRSTNTAE
;
A
#
# COMPACT_ATOMS: atom_id res chain seq x y z
N MET A 1 15.41 1.23 -7.76
CA MET A 1 14.91 2.58 -7.32
C MET A 1 13.54 2.41 -6.65
N TRP A 2 13.09 3.33 -5.78
CA TRP A 2 11.74 3.26 -5.19
C TRP A 2 10.73 4.03 -6.05
N TYR A 3 9.62 3.41 -6.44
CA TYR A 3 8.48 4.08 -7.09
C TYR A 3 7.38 4.33 -6.05
N ASP A 4 6.85 5.55 -6.01
CA ASP A 4 5.73 5.94 -5.16
C ASP A 4 4.41 5.81 -5.94
N PHE A 5 3.47 5.05 -5.40
CA PHE A 5 2.11 4.97 -5.93
C PHE A 5 1.12 5.39 -4.84
N LEU A 6 0.45 6.52 -5.06
CA LEU A 6 -0.61 6.98 -4.18
C LEU A 6 -1.85 6.10 -4.37
N ASN A 7 -2.24 5.36 -3.33
CA ASN A 7 -3.47 4.60 -3.32
C ASN A 7 -4.50 5.29 -2.41
N ILE A 8 -5.59 5.74 -3.02
CA ILE A 8 -6.73 6.36 -2.31
C ILE A 8 -7.83 5.32 -2.17
N ILE A 9 -8.25 5.05 -0.94
CA ILE A 9 -9.36 4.13 -0.67
C ILE A 9 -10.41 4.83 0.18
N GLN A 10 -11.66 4.69 -0.27
CA GLN A 10 -12.82 5.22 0.45
C GLN A 10 -13.55 4.06 1.13
N VAL A 11 -13.80 4.17 2.43
CA VAL A 11 -14.49 3.13 3.21
C VAL A 11 -15.92 3.60 3.48
N HIS A 12 -16.92 2.74 3.19
CA HIS A 12 -18.35 3.07 3.28
C HIS A 12 -19.02 2.50 4.54
N TYR A 13 -18.58 1.33 5.05
CA TYR A 13 -19.09 0.72 6.29
C TYR A 13 -17.95 0.07 7.11
N GLY A 14 -18.04 0.17 8.42
CA GLY A 14 -17.04 -0.41 9.33
C GLY A 14 -17.20 -1.92 9.48
N GLY A 15 -16.07 -2.64 9.55
CA GLY A 15 -16.02 -4.09 9.75
C GLY A 15 -15.69 -4.90 8.48
N ASP A 16 -15.86 -4.30 7.29
CA ASP A 16 -15.52 -4.95 6.02
C ASP A 16 -14.02 -5.21 5.89
N THR A 17 -13.67 -6.30 5.22
CA THR A 17 -12.27 -6.57 4.86
C THR A 17 -11.96 -5.89 3.55
N VAL A 18 -11.01 -4.95 3.58
CA VAL A 18 -10.51 -4.24 2.41
C VAL A 18 -9.15 -4.81 2.04
N GLN A 19 -8.91 -5.02 0.74
CA GLN A 19 -7.61 -5.45 0.20
C GLN A 19 -6.96 -4.29 -0.56
N LEU A 20 -5.71 -3.97 -0.22
CA LEU A 20 -4.85 -3.13 -1.05
C LEU A 20 -4.24 -4.00 -2.15
N SER A 21 -3.90 -3.43 -3.30
CA SER A 21 -3.31 -4.20 -4.40
C SER A 21 -2.19 -3.44 -5.08
N ALA A 22 -0.99 -4.02 -5.05
CA ALA A 22 0.19 -3.63 -5.81
C ALA A 22 0.45 -4.58 -6.99
N VAL A 23 -0.53 -5.39 -7.42
CA VAL A 23 -0.31 -6.41 -8.48
C VAL A 23 0.01 -5.82 -9.85
N ASN A 24 -0.29 -4.54 -10.05
CA ASN A 24 0.08 -3.80 -11.26
C ASN A 24 1.48 -3.17 -11.16
N SER A 25 2.15 -3.27 -10.01
CA SER A 25 3.57 -2.98 -9.91
C SER A 25 4.31 -4.08 -10.65
N SER A 26 4.99 -3.70 -11.73
CA SER A 26 5.76 -4.61 -12.57
C SER A 26 7.21 -4.16 -12.60
N ASP A 27 8.11 -5.13 -12.58
CA ASP A 27 9.53 -4.92 -12.83
C ASP A 27 9.84 -5.46 -14.23
N ALA A 28 10.47 -4.63 -15.07
CA ALA A 28 10.79 -5.00 -16.45
C ALA A 28 11.89 -6.07 -16.54
N ASP A 29 12.71 -6.20 -15.50
CA ASP A 29 13.80 -7.17 -15.42
C ASP A 29 13.35 -8.50 -14.78
N GLY A 30 12.10 -8.57 -14.27
CA GLY A 30 11.55 -9.75 -13.59
C GLY A 30 12.04 -9.93 -12.15
N ASP A 31 12.59 -8.89 -11.54
CA ASP A 31 13.12 -8.95 -10.18
C ASP A 31 12.01 -9.11 -9.13
N THR A 32 12.41 -9.65 -7.98
CA THR A 32 11.53 -9.69 -6.81
C THR A 32 11.34 -8.28 -6.25
N LEU A 33 10.12 -7.77 -6.38
CA LEU A 33 9.72 -6.49 -5.80
C LEU A 33 9.53 -6.59 -4.27
N LYS A 34 9.98 -5.55 -3.57
CA LYS A 34 9.74 -5.27 -2.15
C LYS A 34 8.69 -4.18 -2.04
N TYR A 35 7.76 -4.36 -1.10
CA TYR A 35 6.65 -3.44 -0.86
C TYR A 35 6.74 -2.87 0.54
N LEU A 36 6.30 -1.63 0.71
CA LEU A 36 6.02 -1.05 2.02
C LEU A 36 4.82 -0.11 1.92
N TRP A 37 3.74 -0.51 2.56
CA TRP A 37 2.52 0.28 2.68
C TRP A 37 2.57 1.16 3.92
N LYS A 38 2.24 2.44 3.77
CA LYS A 38 2.13 3.39 4.90
C LYS A 38 0.82 4.13 4.80
N GLN A 39 0.03 4.11 5.88
CA GLN A 39 -1.15 4.95 5.95
C GLN A 39 -0.76 6.38 6.26
N THR A 40 -1.19 7.33 5.42
CA THR A 40 -0.86 8.76 5.55
C THR A 40 -2.06 9.61 5.96
N LYS A 41 -3.29 9.12 5.78
CA LYS A 41 -4.50 9.85 6.15
C LYS A 41 -5.63 8.92 6.62
N GLY A 42 -6.51 9.48 7.43
CA GLY A 42 -7.72 8.82 7.92
C GLY A 42 -7.51 8.06 9.24
N PRO A 43 -8.55 7.36 9.74
CA PRO A 43 -8.46 6.58 10.95
C PRO A 43 -7.46 5.43 10.79
N ARG A 44 -6.59 5.23 11.79
CA ARG A 44 -5.53 4.21 11.75
C ARG A 44 -6.13 2.82 11.61
N VAL A 45 -5.62 2.04 10.66
CA VAL A 45 -5.93 0.61 10.50
C VAL A 45 -4.68 -0.26 10.67
N ILE A 46 -4.89 -1.54 10.94
CA ILE A 46 -3.82 -2.52 11.01
C ILE A 46 -3.88 -3.34 9.71
N LEU A 47 -2.80 -3.24 8.92
CA LEU A 47 -2.62 -4.10 7.74
C LEU A 47 -2.19 -5.51 8.19
N SER A 48 -2.66 -6.54 7.49
CA SER A 48 -2.28 -7.93 7.74
C SER A 48 -0.79 -8.19 7.51
N ASN A 49 -0.21 -7.53 6.49
CA ASN A 49 1.23 -7.49 6.26
C ASN A 49 1.59 -6.30 5.36
N GLU A 50 2.07 -5.20 5.94
CA GLU A 50 2.48 -3.98 5.23
C GLU A 50 3.59 -4.18 4.17
N LYS A 51 4.24 -5.34 4.13
CA LYS A 51 5.25 -5.70 3.13
C LYS A 51 4.75 -6.65 2.03
N SER A 52 3.46 -7.00 2.07
CA SER A 52 2.81 -7.80 1.02
C SER A 52 2.45 -6.93 -0.18
N ALA A 53 2.37 -7.55 -1.37
CA ALA A 53 1.78 -6.90 -2.54
C ALA A 53 0.26 -6.67 -2.35
N THR A 54 -0.40 -7.50 -1.54
CA THR A 54 -1.87 -7.47 -1.38
C THR A 54 -2.32 -7.56 0.08
N PRO A 55 -1.88 -6.63 0.95
CA PRO A 55 -2.33 -6.63 2.34
C PRO A 55 -3.83 -6.37 2.45
N THR A 56 -4.38 -6.83 3.57
CA THR A 56 -5.77 -6.62 3.93
C THR A 56 -5.87 -5.88 5.25
N PHE A 57 -6.97 -5.16 5.47
CA PHE A 57 -7.31 -4.58 6.76
C PHE A 57 -8.81 -4.62 7.00
N LYS A 58 -9.22 -4.49 8.26
CA LYS A 58 -10.63 -4.28 8.60
C LYS A 58 -10.94 -2.79 8.61
N ALA A 59 -11.95 -2.41 7.83
CA ALA A 59 -12.52 -1.07 7.83
C ALA A 59 -12.87 -0.63 9.27
N PRO A 60 -12.42 0.56 9.71
CA PRO A 60 -12.73 1.04 11.05
C PRO A 60 -14.23 1.32 11.18
N ALA A 61 -14.80 1.04 12.34
CA ALA A 61 -16.17 1.45 12.67
C ALA A 61 -16.23 2.98 12.74
N VAL A 62 -16.85 3.59 11.74
CA VAL A 62 -17.02 5.04 11.63
C VAL A 62 -18.50 5.38 11.48
N SER A 63 -18.95 6.45 12.12
CA SER A 63 -20.34 6.92 12.08
C SER A 63 -20.70 7.62 10.76
N GLU A 64 -19.70 7.90 9.92
CA GLU A 64 -19.82 8.57 8.64
C GLU A 64 -18.68 8.12 7.71
N MET A 65 -18.83 8.32 6.40
CA MET A 65 -17.81 7.96 5.41
C MET A 65 -16.48 8.63 5.72
N LYS A 66 -15.39 7.85 5.71
CA LYS A 66 -14.02 8.34 5.87
C LYS A 66 -13.15 7.86 4.72
N THR A 67 -12.32 8.77 4.23
CA THR A 67 -11.25 8.45 3.28
C THR A 67 -10.00 8.02 4.04
N LEU A 68 -9.40 6.91 3.61
CA LEU A 68 -8.09 6.45 4.04
C LEU A 68 -7.14 6.59 2.86
N THR A 69 -5.95 7.10 3.11
CA THR A 69 -4.90 7.25 2.09
C THR A 69 -3.70 6.43 2.49
N PHE A 70 -3.16 5.69 1.53
CA PHE A 70 -1.97 4.88 1.70
C PHE A 70 -0.95 5.23 0.63
N ASP A 71 0.30 5.37 1.06
CA ASP A 71 1.46 5.47 0.19
C ASP A 71 2.04 4.06 0.06
N LEU A 72 2.44 3.71 -1.15
CA LEU A 72 3.09 2.45 -1.47
C LEU A 72 4.48 2.72 -2.01
N ASP A 73 5.49 2.34 -1.24
CA ASP A 73 6.88 2.28 -1.69
C ASP A 73 7.14 0.91 -2.34
N VAL A 74 7.53 0.88 -3.62
CA VAL A 74 7.93 -0.36 -4.33
C VAL A 74 9.40 -0.29 -4.75
N SER A 75 10.20 -1.31 -4.43
CA SER A 75 11.59 -1.43 -4.90
C SER A 75 11.86 -2.80 -5.52
N ASP A 76 12.52 -2.77 -6.67
CA ASP A 76 13.21 -3.88 -7.35
C ASP A 76 14.36 -4.54 -6.54
N GLY A 77 14.69 -4.04 -5.35
CA GLY A 77 15.85 -4.49 -4.59
C GLY A 77 17.20 -4.08 -5.21
N ARG A 78 17.19 -3.41 -6.37
CA ARG A 78 18.38 -2.80 -6.97
C ARG A 78 18.54 -1.37 -6.45
N SER A 79 19.54 -1.20 -5.60
CA SER A 79 20.13 0.13 -5.43
C SER A 79 20.90 0.43 -6.71
N THR A 80 20.36 1.25 -7.60
CA THR A 80 21.19 1.88 -8.62
C THR A 80 22.05 2.92 -7.91
N ASN A 81 23.14 2.48 -7.28
CA ASN A 81 24.28 3.35 -7.07
C ASN A 81 24.92 3.54 -8.45
N THR A 82 24.34 4.43 -9.25
CA THR A 82 25.14 5.07 -10.29
C THR A 82 25.91 6.14 -9.55
N ALA A 83 27.13 5.81 -9.16
CA ALA A 83 28.10 6.79 -8.74
C ALA A 83 28.40 7.71 -9.94
N GLU A 84 28.38 9.02 -9.70
CA GLU A 84 29.34 9.96 -10.28
C GLU A 84 29.87 10.86 -9.16
#